data_AF-A0A520U2V8-F1
#
_entry.id   AF-A0A520U2V8-F1
#
_cell.length_a   1.000
_cell.length_b   1.000
_cell.length_c   1.000
_cell.angle_alpha   90.00
_cell.angle_beta   90.00
_cell.angle_gamma   90.00
#
_symmetry.space_group_name_H-M   'P 1'
#
loop_
_entity.id
_entity.type
_entity.pdbx_description
1 polymer ?
#
loop_
_entity_poly.entity_id
_entity_poly.type
_entity_poly.pdbx_seq_one_letter_code
_entity_poly.pdbx_strand_id
1 'polypeptide(L)'
;MKSVIICDMEGLITNLNDGAVNMFGHEAKDLVGIKRVSIFSPGEIVLQNVLGWLKDANDTGEHVTKTNFVRKDGSTFNAKIKITPNFADGKDNPQTGYCGITEEIKEDVNIKINWVTKIIKGVAITRVGFASASLFPVFAIGCYYAGIGDSLFSPISLTLTTFGILFFHLFSNLYNDYFDVSHGTDEANTEYFNAGMNSSMLKGAQLSGGSRAVELGLITLKGTKSLANIMFILGLLTAAGILFTSYINTGSTSNAYYSSIIALIGVLVGYFYTAKPIRLSSRYGLGEISIFLAFGPLLTLGTGYAISMETIISYSDEFYNLLLLGVPIGILTTNILFINQFPDYTSDKKVGKNHLVVLLGKKASRWVYALNLALAVGSLYYISENITNNTQAMLFMYLLIPVTMFYSYYLISGLFKYYKSRDLIKYNIHTIYFHMIFSFIYMIILANFQ
;
A
#
# COMPACT_ATOMS: atom_id res chain seq x y z
N MET A 1 21.85 -12.37 -33.11
CA MET A 1 21.66 -10.90 -33.10
C MET A 1 21.52 -10.46 -31.65
N LYS A 2 22.16 -9.37 -31.21
CA LYS A 2 22.05 -8.90 -29.81
C LYS A 2 20.76 -8.11 -29.63
N SER A 3 20.10 -8.30 -28.50
CA SER A 3 18.98 -7.46 -28.09
C SER A 3 19.52 -6.22 -27.36
N VAL A 4 18.99 -5.05 -27.68
CA VAL A 4 19.28 -3.79 -26.99
C VAL A 4 17.96 -3.16 -26.57
N ILE A 5 17.82 -2.87 -25.28
CA ILE A 5 16.63 -2.25 -24.69
C ILE A 5 17.07 -1.09 -23.82
N ILE A 6 16.44 0.07 -23.99
CA ILE A 6 16.62 1.26 -23.16
C ILE A 6 15.36 1.47 -22.35
N CYS A 7 15.53 1.77 -21.06
CA CYS A 7 14.43 2.08 -20.15
C CYS A 7 14.72 3.30 -19.29
N ASP A 8 13.68 3.86 -18.69
CA ASP A 8 13.80 4.95 -17.71
C ASP A 8 14.24 4.45 -16.31
N MET A 9 14.33 5.37 -15.35
CA MET A 9 14.73 5.07 -13.96
C MET A 9 13.81 4.08 -13.23
N GLU A 10 12.59 3.86 -13.71
CA GLU A 10 11.65 2.90 -13.13
C GLU A 10 11.45 1.67 -14.01
N GLY A 11 12.23 1.55 -15.09
CA GLY A 11 12.25 0.40 -15.98
C GLY A 11 11.24 0.45 -17.12
N LEU A 12 10.50 1.55 -17.33
CA LEU A 12 9.61 1.71 -18.49
C LEU A 12 10.44 1.70 -19.77
N ILE A 13 10.09 0.84 -20.72
CA ILE A 13 10.82 0.69 -21.98
C ILE A 13 10.62 1.95 -22.82
N THR A 14 11.70 2.63 -23.17
CA THR A 14 11.68 3.86 -23.98
C THR A 14 12.14 3.61 -25.41
N ASN A 15 13.00 2.62 -25.63
CA ASN A 15 13.46 2.24 -26.95
C ASN A 15 13.96 0.78 -26.97
N LEU A 16 13.94 0.14 -28.13
CA LEU A 16 14.46 -1.21 -28.34
C LEU A 16 14.79 -1.45 -29.82
N ASN A 17 15.70 -2.38 -30.10
CA ASN A 17 16.06 -2.76 -31.47
C ASN A 17 15.29 -4.00 -31.96
N ASP A 18 15.37 -4.30 -33.26
CA ASP A 18 14.77 -5.51 -33.85
C ASP A 18 15.31 -6.81 -33.25
N GLY A 19 16.54 -6.77 -32.73
CA GLY A 19 17.12 -7.88 -31.97
C GLY A 19 16.30 -8.22 -30.72
N ALA A 20 15.80 -7.21 -30.00
CA ALA A 20 14.93 -7.39 -28.85
C ALA A 20 13.55 -7.93 -29.25
N VAL A 21 12.94 -7.38 -30.31
CA VAL A 21 11.66 -7.86 -30.85
C VAL A 21 11.73 -9.35 -31.17
N ASN A 22 12.74 -9.75 -31.94
CA ASN A 22 12.91 -11.14 -32.35
C ASN A 22 13.28 -12.07 -31.18
N MET A 23 14.14 -11.62 -30.26
CA MET A 23 14.60 -12.44 -29.14
C MET A 23 13.49 -12.75 -28.13
N PHE A 24 12.67 -11.75 -27.80
CA PHE A 24 11.61 -11.88 -26.80
C PHE A 24 10.23 -12.20 -27.41
N GLY A 25 10.06 -12.03 -28.72
CA GLY A 25 8.82 -12.33 -29.44
C GLY A 25 7.70 -11.30 -29.23
N HIS A 26 8.06 -10.07 -28.85
CA HIS A 26 7.12 -8.96 -28.62
C HIS A 26 7.27 -7.90 -29.69
N GLU A 27 6.15 -7.35 -30.16
CA GLU A 27 6.15 -6.19 -31.07
C GLU A 27 6.56 -4.92 -30.32
N ALA A 28 7.34 -4.05 -30.97
CA ALA A 28 7.83 -2.81 -30.35
C ALA A 28 6.69 -1.91 -29.86
N LYS A 29 5.59 -1.83 -30.62
CA LYS A 29 4.40 -1.03 -30.29
C LYS A 29 3.67 -1.47 -29.01
N ASP A 30 3.85 -2.72 -28.59
CA ASP A 30 3.23 -3.27 -27.39
C ASP A 30 4.11 -3.05 -26.14
N LEU A 31 5.36 -2.61 -26.34
CA LEU A 31 6.37 -2.48 -25.30
C LEU A 31 6.71 -1.02 -24.99
N VAL A 32 7.06 -0.25 -26.01
CA VAL A 32 7.62 1.10 -25.86
C VAL A 32 6.57 2.05 -25.26
N GLY A 33 6.90 2.66 -24.11
CA GLY A 33 6.03 3.55 -23.36
C GLY A 33 4.89 2.85 -22.62
N ILE A 34 4.84 1.51 -22.64
CA ILE A 34 3.74 0.72 -22.09
C ILE A 34 4.24 -0.25 -21.02
N LYS A 35 5.26 -1.06 -21.34
CA LYS A 35 5.75 -2.14 -20.48
C LYS A 35 7.09 -1.81 -19.85
N ARG A 36 7.37 -2.49 -18.74
CA ARG A 36 8.65 -2.40 -18.03
C ARG A 36 9.53 -3.59 -18.36
N VAL A 37 10.84 -3.40 -18.34
CA VAL A 37 11.84 -4.45 -18.63
C VAL A 37 11.71 -5.68 -17.72
N SER A 38 11.08 -5.55 -16.56
CA SER A 38 10.83 -6.66 -15.64
C SER A 38 9.99 -7.79 -16.23
N ILE A 39 9.18 -7.53 -17.27
CA ILE A 39 8.36 -8.58 -17.90
C ILE A 39 9.19 -9.65 -18.59
N PHE A 40 10.44 -9.34 -18.93
CA PHE A 40 11.33 -10.28 -19.61
C PHE A 40 12.00 -11.24 -18.64
N SER A 41 11.89 -11.05 -17.33
CA SER A 41 12.56 -11.89 -16.34
C SER A 41 11.54 -12.61 -15.45
N PRO A 42 11.83 -13.84 -14.99
CA PRO A 42 11.01 -14.47 -13.96
C PRO A 42 10.89 -13.57 -12.73
N GLY A 43 9.68 -13.39 -12.19
CA GLY A 43 9.43 -12.42 -11.12
C GLY A 43 10.29 -12.61 -9.87
N GLU A 44 10.64 -13.85 -9.51
CA GLU A 44 11.53 -14.11 -8.36
C GLU A 44 12.96 -13.61 -8.60
N ILE A 45 13.44 -13.67 -9.85
CA ILE A 45 14.74 -13.08 -10.23
C ILE A 45 14.65 -11.55 -10.19
N VAL A 46 13.51 -10.98 -10.62
CA VAL A 46 13.27 -9.52 -10.51
C VAL A 46 13.38 -9.06 -9.06
N LEU A 47 12.68 -9.74 -8.14
CA LEU A 47 12.69 -9.40 -6.71
C LEU A 47 14.07 -9.57 -6.07
N GLN A 48 14.79 -10.64 -6.43
CA GLN A 48 16.05 -10.99 -5.78
C GLN A 48 17.24 -10.17 -6.28
N ASN A 49 17.31 -9.96 -7.59
CA ASN A 49 18.58 -9.62 -8.23
C ASN A 49 18.60 -8.23 -8.88
N VAL A 50 17.50 -7.79 -9.48
CA VAL A 50 17.49 -6.60 -10.36
C VAL A 50 17.96 -5.35 -9.63
N LEU A 51 17.46 -5.06 -8.43
CA LEU A 51 17.91 -3.87 -7.68
C LEU A 51 19.40 -3.92 -7.30
N GLY A 52 19.95 -5.12 -7.11
CA GLY A 52 21.39 -5.31 -6.89
C GLY A 52 22.19 -5.03 -8.16
N TRP A 53 21.72 -5.52 -9.30
CA TRP A 53 22.33 -5.27 -10.61
C TRP A 53 22.33 -3.79 -10.99
N LEU A 54 21.21 -3.10 -10.75
CA LEU A 54 21.10 -1.65 -11.01
C LEU A 54 22.02 -0.83 -10.10
N LYS A 55 22.14 -1.23 -8.83
CA LYS A 55 23.06 -0.60 -7.90
C LYS A 55 24.51 -0.78 -8.36
N ASP A 56 24.91 -2.01 -8.68
CA ASP A 56 26.28 -2.29 -9.14
C ASP A 56 26.62 -1.56 -10.44
N ALA A 57 25.67 -1.47 -11.38
CA ALA A 57 25.82 -0.70 -12.61
C ALA A 57 25.98 0.81 -12.34
N ASN A 58 25.27 1.36 -11.35
CA ASN A 58 25.43 2.75 -10.94
C ASN A 58 26.79 3.00 -10.27
N ASP A 59 27.24 2.08 -9.43
CA ASP A 59 28.47 2.23 -8.64
C ASP A 59 29.73 2.04 -9.50
N THR A 60 29.70 1.12 -10.48
CA THR A 60 30.87 0.72 -11.28
C THR A 60 30.82 1.17 -12.74
N GLY A 61 29.66 1.63 -13.21
CA GLY A 61 29.41 2.03 -14.60
C GLY A 61 28.87 0.91 -15.49
N GLU A 62 28.95 -0.37 -15.08
CA GLU A 62 28.28 -1.48 -15.76
C GLU A 62 28.09 -2.69 -14.85
N HIS A 63 27.01 -3.44 -15.05
CA HIS A 63 26.82 -4.75 -14.43
C HIS A 63 26.72 -5.83 -15.51
N VAL A 64 27.49 -6.90 -15.39
CA VAL A 64 27.48 -8.02 -16.34
C VAL A 64 27.19 -9.31 -15.59
N THR A 65 26.13 -10.01 -15.99
CA THR A 65 25.75 -11.29 -15.37
C THR A 65 25.11 -12.25 -16.37
N LYS A 66 24.94 -13.51 -15.97
CA LYS A 66 24.17 -14.52 -16.70
C LYS A 66 22.87 -14.79 -15.94
N THR A 67 21.75 -14.85 -16.67
CA THR A 67 20.42 -15.08 -16.11
C THR A 67 19.51 -15.77 -17.09
N ASN A 68 18.36 -16.22 -16.61
CA ASN A 68 17.24 -16.69 -17.42
C ASN A 68 16.31 -15.51 -17.75
N PHE A 69 15.82 -15.46 -18.97
CA PHE A 69 14.74 -14.56 -19.42
C PHE A 69 13.54 -15.39 -19.92
N VAL A 70 12.41 -14.72 -20.08
CA VAL A 70 11.11 -15.25 -20.52
C VAL A 70 10.71 -14.57 -21.83
N ARG A 71 10.25 -15.35 -22.80
CA ARG A 71 9.66 -14.86 -24.06
C ARG A 71 8.15 -14.65 -23.93
N LYS A 72 7.53 -14.00 -24.91
CA LYS A 72 6.08 -13.76 -24.97
C LYS A 72 5.24 -15.04 -24.82
N ASP A 73 5.73 -16.16 -25.34
CA ASP A 73 5.07 -17.46 -25.27
C ASP A 73 5.24 -18.18 -23.92
N GLY A 74 5.98 -17.58 -22.98
CA GLY A 74 6.28 -18.14 -21.66
C GLY A 74 7.50 -19.07 -21.63
N SER A 75 8.13 -19.35 -22.78
CA SER A 75 9.38 -20.13 -22.82
C SER A 75 10.53 -19.36 -22.18
N THR A 76 11.40 -20.07 -21.47
CA THR A 76 12.59 -19.49 -20.85
C THR A 76 13.85 -19.76 -21.67
N PHE A 77 14.80 -18.85 -21.64
CA PHE A 77 16.13 -19.04 -22.25
C PHE A 77 17.24 -18.41 -21.41
N ASN A 78 18.45 -18.91 -21.59
CA ASN A 78 19.63 -18.44 -20.88
C ASN A 78 20.30 -17.32 -21.67
N ALA A 79 20.68 -16.25 -20.98
CA ALA A 79 21.37 -15.14 -21.61
C ALA A 79 22.42 -14.52 -20.70
N LYS A 80 23.41 -13.91 -21.33
CA LYS A 80 24.28 -12.91 -20.72
C LYS A 80 23.64 -11.54 -20.90
N ILE A 81 23.50 -10.78 -19.82
CA ILE A 81 23.01 -9.40 -19.83
C ILE A 81 24.13 -8.47 -19.37
N LYS A 82 24.32 -7.38 -20.12
CA LYS A 82 25.11 -6.22 -19.71
C LYS A 82 24.15 -5.05 -19.46
N ILE A 83 24.20 -4.46 -18.28
CA ILE A 83 23.39 -3.30 -17.88
C ILE A 83 24.33 -2.11 -17.67
N THR A 84 23.98 -0.97 -18.24
CA THR A 84 24.75 0.28 -18.10
C THR A 84 23.80 1.43 -17.76
N PRO A 85 24.20 2.39 -16.92
CA PRO A 85 23.41 3.59 -16.68
C PRO A 85 23.37 4.45 -17.95
N ASN A 86 22.20 5.01 -18.23
CA ASN A 86 21.96 5.93 -19.35
C ASN A 86 21.79 7.35 -18.81
N PHE A 87 22.37 8.35 -19.47
CA PHE A 87 22.40 9.75 -19.04
C PHE A 87 21.84 10.66 -20.12
N ALA A 88 21.22 11.79 -19.75
CA ALA A 88 20.72 12.77 -20.71
C ALA A 88 21.89 13.39 -21.48
N ASP A 89 22.05 13.12 -22.78
CA ASP A 89 23.05 13.81 -23.63
C ASP A 89 24.49 13.84 -23.07
N GLY A 90 24.92 12.78 -22.38
CA GLY A 90 26.29 12.65 -21.84
C GLY A 90 26.36 12.37 -20.34
N LYS A 91 27.50 11.84 -19.87
CA LYS A 91 27.68 11.35 -18.50
C LYS A 91 27.66 12.44 -17.41
N ASP A 92 27.91 13.70 -17.79
CA ASP A 92 27.92 14.83 -16.86
C ASP A 92 26.51 15.31 -16.48
N ASN A 93 25.49 14.81 -17.18
CA ASN A 93 24.09 15.14 -16.95
C ASN A 93 23.42 14.09 -16.06
N PRO A 94 22.23 14.39 -15.52
CA PRO A 94 21.48 13.43 -14.71
C PRO A 94 21.25 12.10 -15.42
N GLN A 95 21.35 11.01 -14.67
CA GLN A 95 20.96 9.69 -15.13
C GLN A 95 19.47 9.68 -15.49
N THR A 96 19.14 9.16 -16.67
CA THR A 96 17.77 9.08 -17.20
C THR A 96 17.22 7.66 -17.19
N GLY A 97 18.08 6.65 -17.04
CA GLY A 97 17.66 5.26 -16.92
C GLY A 97 18.79 4.28 -17.15
N TYR A 98 18.52 3.23 -17.91
CA TYR A 98 19.46 2.12 -18.16
C TYR A 98 19.40 1.63 -19.61
N CYS A 99 20.53 1.10 -20.09
CA CYS A 99 20.64 0.35 -21.33
C CYS A 99 21.04 -1.09 -21.02
N GLY A 100 20.21 -2.05 -21.45
CA GLY A 100 20.43 -3.48 -21.33
C GLY A 100 20.77 -4.10 -22.69
N ILE A 101 21.88 -4.83 -22.76
CA ILE A 101 22.30 -5.61 -23.93
C ILE A 101 22.27 -7.09 -23.59
N THR A 102 21.38 -7.84 -24.25
CA THR A 102 21.14 -9.27 -24.00
C THR A 102 21.66 -10.13 -25.14
N GLU A 103 22.38 -11.18 -24.77
CA GLU A 103 22.95 -12.18 -25.67
C GLU A 103 22.54 -13.59 -25.21
N GLU A 104 21.75 -14.29 -26.02
CA GLU A 104 21.36 -15.67 -25.75
C GLU A 104 22.59 -16.59 -25.75
N ILE A 105 22.67 -17.48 -24.76
CA ILE A 105 23.78 -18.42 -24.57
C ILE A 105 23.24 -19.85 -24.46
N LYS A 106 24.07 -20.81 -24.88
CA LYS A 106 23.74 -22.25 -24.79
C LYS A 106 24.06 -22.86 -23.43
N GLU A 107 24.88 -22.18 -22.63
CA GLU A 107 25.22 -22.61 -21.28
C GLU A 107 23.96 -22.64 -20.40
N ASP A 108 23.83 -23.69 -19.61
CA ASP A 108 22.74 -23.77 -18.65
C ASP A 108 22.99 -22.82 -17.48
N VAL A 109 22.03 -21.92 -17.24
CA VAL A 109 22.10 -20.95 -16.15
C VAL A 109 20.96 -21.25 -15.21
N ASN A 110 21.28 -21.58 -13.97
CA ASN A 110 20.29 -21.82 -12.93
C ASN A 110 20.49 -20.84 -11.77
N ILE A 111 19.63 -19.84 -11.67
CA ILE A 111 19.65 -18.90 -10.55
C ILE A 111 18.88 -19.50 -9.38
N LYS A 112 19.63 -19.86 -8.33
CA LYS A 112 19.03 -20.31 -7.07
C LYS A 112 18.28 -19.16 -6.40
N ILE A 113 17.00 -19.39 -6.10
CA ILE A 113 16.16 -18.46 -5.36
C ILE A 113 16.34 -18.66 -3.85
N ASN A 114 16.75 -17.59 -3.18
CA ASN A 114 16.96 -17.56 -1.74
C ASN A 114 15.65 -17.68 -0.97
N TRP A 115 15.71 -18.24 0.23
CA TRP A 115 14.53 -18.37 1.10
C TRP A 115 13.95 -16.98 1.45
N VAL A 116 14.79 -15.96 1.64
CA VAL A 116 14.36 -14.57 1.88
C VAL A 116 13.54 -14.05 0.70
N THR A 117 13.92 -14.36 -0.53
CA THR A 117 13.16 -13.97 -1.73
C THR A 117 11.76 -14.57 -1.73
N LYS A 118 11.59 -15.81 -1.23
CA LYS A 118 10.26 -16.41 -1.10
C LYS A 118 9.38 -15.65 -0.09
N ILE A 119 9.97 -15.10 0.97
CA ILE A 119 9.26 -14.22 1.90
C ILE A 119 8.91 -12.90 1.24
N ILE A 120 9.87 -12.24 0.58
CA ILE A 120 9.64 -10.99 -0.15
C ILE A 120 8.54 -11.17 -1.21
N LYS A 121 8.52 -12.31 -1.90
CA LYS A 121 7.45 -12.70 -2.82
C LYS A 121 6.09 -12.74 -2.12
N GLY A 122 6.01 -13.38 -0.96
CA GLY A 122 4.78 -13.37 -0.15
C GLY A 122 4.36 -11.95 0.25
N VAL A 123 5.31 -11.11 0.66
CA VAL A 123 5.08 -9.69 0.99
C VAL A 123 4.58 -8.90 -0.22
N ALA A 124 5.18 -9.10 -1.39
CA ALA A 124 4.78 -8.44 -2.63
C ALA A 124 3.37 -8.86 -3.08
N ILE A 125 3.07 -10.17 -3.05
CA ILE A 125 1.75 -10.73 -3.42
C ILE A 125 0.65 -10.21 -2.49
N THR A 126 0.88 -10.25 -1.18
CA THR A 126 -0.15 -9.92 -0.17
C THR A 126 -0.21 -8.43 0.15
N ARG A 127 0.83 -7.69 -0.22
CA ARG A 127 1.04 -6.28 0.14
C ARG A 127 1.02 -6.06 1.65
N VAL A 128 1.44 -7.04 2.44
CA VAL A 128 1.40 -6.98 3.92
C VAL A 128 2.17 -5.81 4.53
N GLY A 129 3.14 -5.23 3.80
CA GLY A 129 3.82 -4.00 4.23
C GLY A 129 2.87 -2.82 4.47
N PHE A 130 1.68 -2.82 3.85
CA PHE A 130 0.64 -1.81 4.05
C PHE A 130 -0.36 -2.16 5.17
N ALA A 131 -0.22 -3.32 5.83
CA ALA A 131 -1.09 -3.72 6.94
C ALA A 131 -0.97 -2.77 8.14
N SER A 132 0.12 -2.00 8.24
CA SER A 132 0.29 -0.93 9.23
C SER A 132 -0.86 0.08 9.20
N ALA A 133 -1.46 0.34 8.03
CA ALA A 133 -2.61 1.25 7.89
C ALA A 133 -3.81 0.79 8.73
N SER A 134 -4.07 -0.52 8.85
CA SER A 134 -5.15 -1.06 9.67
C SER A 134 -4.71 -1.51 11.06
N LEU A 135 -3.45 -1.91 11.24
CA LEU A 135 -2.97 -2.36 12.56
C LEU A 135 -2.70 -1.20 13.52
N PHE A 136 -2.27 -0.03 13.02
CA PHE A 136 -2.06 1.12 13.91
C PHE A 136 -3.33 1.66 14.57
N PRO A 137 -4.49 1.76 13.89
CA PRO A 137 -5.76 2.01 14.57
C PRO A 137 -6.08 1.00 15.67
N VAL A 138 -5.83 -0.29 15.44
CA VAL A 138 -6.07 -1.35 16.45
C VAL A 138 -5.19 -1.12 17.68
N PHE A 139 -3.90 -0.88 17.46
CA PHE A 139 -2.94 -0.64 18.53
C PHE A 139 -3.16 0.71 19.24
N ALA A 140 -3.62 1.74 18.53
CA ALA A 140 -4.01 3.01 19.14
C ALA A 140 -5.13 2.84 20.16
N ILE A 141 -6.11 1.97 19.90
CA ILE A 141 -7.17 1.66 20.88
C ILE A 141 -6.63 0.83 22.05
N GLY A 142 -5.73 -0.12 21.80
CA GLY A 142 -5.01 -0.82 22.87
C GLY A 142 -4.23 0.14 23.78
N CYS A 143 -3.50 1.10 23.19
CA CYS A 143 -2.77 2.13 23.91
C CYS A 143 -3.70 3.09 24.67
N TYR A 144 -4.81 3.51 24.07
CA TYR A 144 -5.82 4.32 24.74
C TYR A 144 -6.33 3.61 26.00
N TYR A 145 -6.78 2.37 25.91
CA TYR A 145 -7.21 1.63 27.10
C TYR A 145 -6.10 1.42 28.12
N ALA A 146 -4.87 1.13 27.69
CA ALA A 146 -3.73 1.03 28.60
C ALA A 146 -3.44 2.34 29.34
N GLY A 147 -3.63 3.47 28.65
CA GLY A 147 -3.40 4.78 29.23
C GLY A 147 -4.48 5.17 30.23
N ILE A 148 -5.76 4.94 29.91
CA ILE A 148 -6.85 5.36 30.82
C ILE A 148 -6.86 4.55 32.12
N GLY A 149 -6.38 3.30 32.12
CA GLY A 149 -6.27 2.49 33.33
C GLY A 149 -5.92 1.02 33.09
N ASP A 150 -5.48 0.35 34.15
CA ASP A 150 -5.14 -1.07 34.09
C ASP A 150 -6.39 -1.94 33.90
N SER A 151 -6.20 -3.09 33.24
CA SER A 151 -7.23 -4.14 33.10
C SER A 151 -8.51 -3.76 32.32
N LEU A 152 -8.48 -2.70 31.51
CA LEU A 152 -9.65 -2.27 30.71
C LEU A 152 -9.77 -2.93 29.34
N PHE A 153 -8.72 -3.61 28.88
CA PHE A 153 -8.76 -4.45 27.69
C PHE A 153 -8.11 -5.81 27.92
N SER A 154 -8.51 -6.80 27.13
CA SER A 154 -7.94 -8.14 27.15
C SER A 154 -6.77 -8.26 26.15
N PRO A 155 -5.54 -8.58 26.61
CA PRO A 155 -4.40 -8.82 25.71
C PRO A 155 -4.63 -9.98 24.73
N ILE A 156 -5.41 -10.99 25.15
CA ILE A 156 -5.79 -12.12 24.29
C ILE A 156 -6.72 -11.61 23.18
N SER A 157 -7.75 -10.84 23.51
CA SER A 157 -8.66 -10.26 22.52
C SER A 157 -7.94 -9.28 21.59
N LEU A 158 -6.98 -8.50 22.09
CA LEU A 158 -6.13 -7.64 21.25
C LEU A 158 -5.28 -8.46 20.27
N THR A 159 -4.69 -9.56 20.72
CA THR A 159 -3.91 -10.47 19.85
C THR A 159 -4.80 -11.07 18.76
N LEU A 160 -5.97 -11.60 19.13
CA LEU A 160 -6.93 -12.14 18.17
C LEU A 160 -7.42 -11.08 17.17
N THR A 161 -7.70 -9.86 17.65
CA THR A 161 -8.11 -8.73 16.81
C THR A 161 -7.01 -8.35 15.84
N THR A 162 -5.75 -8.33 16.28
CA THR A 162 -4.58 -8.04 15.43
C THR A 162 -4.49 -9.02 14.26
N PHE A 163 -4.60 -10.33 14.54
CA PHE A 163 -4.57 -11.35 13.48
C PHE A 163 -5.82 -11.31 12.60
N GLY A 164 -7.01 -11.12 13.16
CA GLY A 164 -8.25 -11.01 12.39
C GLY A 164 -8.25 -9.84 11.42
N ILE A 165 -7.84 -8.65 11.89
CA ILE A 165 -7.70 -7.46 11.05
C ILE A 165 -6.59 -7.65 10.01
N LEU A 166 -5.46 -8.28 10.37
CA LEU A 166 -4.43 -8.62 9.40
C LEU A 166 -4.99 -9.51 8.28
N PHE A 167 -5.69 -10.59 8.61
CA PHE A 167 -6.26 -11.49 7.61
C PHE A 167 -7.30 -10.81 6.72
N PHE A 168 -8.22 -10.02 7.28
CA PHE A 168 -9.20 -9.27 6.46
C PHE A 168 -8.57 -8.15 5.62
N HIS A 169 -7.48 -7.53 6.09
CA HIS A 169 -6.69 -6.61 5.29
C HIS A 169 -6.05 -7.33 4.09
N LEU A 170 -5.40 -8.48 4.33
CA LEU A 170 -4.78 -9.25 3.25
C LEU A 170 -5.82 -9.78 2.26
N PHE A 171 -6.97 -10.24 2.75
CA PHE A 171 -8.13 -10.59 1.91
C PHE A 171 -8.51 -9.44 0.98
N SER A 172 -8.63 -8.22 1.52
CA SER A 172 -9.02 -7.04 0.75
C SER A 172 -7.97 -6.66 -0.29
N ASN A 173 -6.68 -6.71 0.04
CA ASN A 173 -5.59 -6.46 -0.91
C ASN A 173 -5.57 -7.48 -2.05
N LEU A 174 -5.74 -8.77 -1.73
CA LEU A 174 -5.70 -9.83 -2.73
C LEU A 174 -6.92 -9.79 -3.66
N TYR A 175 -8.11 -9.47 -3.14
CA TYR A 175 -9.28 -9.27 -3.99
C TYR A 175 -9.20 -7.96 -4.78
N ASN A 176 -8.59 -6.91 -4.23
CA ASN A 176 -8.26 -5.70 -4.97
C ASN A 176 -7.45 -6.04 -6.23
N ASP A 177 -6.32 -6.71 -6.09
CA ASP A 177 -5.48 -7.13 -7.22
C ASP A 177 -6.21 -8.11 -8.16
N TYR A 178 -6.93 -9.11 -7.63
CA TYR A 178 -7.69 -10.06 -8.45
C TYR A 178 -8.72 -9.35 -9.36
N PHE A 179 -9.47 -8.40 -8.80
CA PHE A 179 -10.49 -7.68 -9.56
C PHE A 179 -9.89 -6.65 -10.51
N ASP A 180 -8.84 -5.92 -10.11
CA ASP A 180 -8.20 -4.94 -11.01
C ASP A 180 -7.50 -5.63 -12.20
N VAL A 181 -6.92 -6.82 -12.02
CA VAL A 181 -6.42 -7.64 -13.14
C VAL A 181 -7.56 -8.17 -14.00
N SER A 182 -8.58 -8.78 -13.40
CA SER A 182 -9.69 -9.39 -14.16
C SER A 182 -10.57 -8.38 -14.90
N HIS A 183 -10.61 -7.12 -14.44
CA HIS A 183 -11.28 -6.03 -15.14
C HIS A 183 -10.39 -5.29 -16.16
N GLY A 184 -9.10 -5.64 -16.27
CA GLY A 184 -8.14 -5.00 -17.17
C GLY A 184 -7.65 -3.62 -16.70
N THR A 185 -7.95 -3.21 -15.46
CA THR A 185 -7.51 -1.94 -14.87
C THR A 185 -5.98 -1.89 -14.82
N ASP A 186 -5.35 -2.96 -14.33
CA ASP A 186 -3.90 -3.02 -14.16
C ASP A 186 -3.19 -2.95 -15.51
N GLU A 187 -3.67 -3.71 -16.51
CA GLU A 187 -3.08 -3.72 -17.85
C GLU A 187 -3.14 -2.32 -18.51
N ALA A 188 -4.22 -1.58 -18.30
CA ALA A 188 -4.38 -0.23 -18.83
C ALA A 188 -3.53 0.83 -18.10
N ASN A 189 -3.03 0.53 -16.90
CA ASN A 189 -2.22 1.45 -16.11
C ASN A 189 -0.72 1.25 -16.38
N THR A 190 -0.14 2.22 -17.09
CA THR A 190 1.29 2.27 -17.46
C THR A 190 2.06 3.34 -16.66
N GLU A 191 1.37 4.23 -15.95
CA GLU A 191 1.97 5.42 -15.32
C GLU A 191 2.28 5.23 -13.82
N TYR A 192 2.06 4.03 -13.29
CA TYR A 192 2.20 3.72 -11.87
C TYR A 192 3.59 4.00 -11.26
N PHE A 193 3.66 4.15 -9.94
CA PHE A 193 4.89 4.39 -9.19
C PHE A 193 5.40 3.16 -8.43
N ASN A 194 6.69 2.85 -8.62
CA ASN A 194 7.43 1.90 -7.79
C ASN A 194 8.53 2.63 -7.04
N ALA A 195 8.63 2.42 -5.72
CA ALA A 195 9.60 3.10 -4.87
C ALA A 195 11.06 2.85 -5.29
N GLY A 196 11.36 1.75 -5.98
CA GLY A 196 12.69 1.46 -6.52
C GLY A 196 13.76 1.53 -5.43
N MET A 197 14.80 2.33 -5.68
CA MET A 197 15.87 2.61 -4.71
C MET A 197 15.66 3.90 -3.90
N ASN A 198 14.52 4.60 -4.09
CA ASN A 198 14.25 5.90 -3.46
C ASN A 198 13.93 5.82 -1.96
N SER A 199 13.90 4.61 -1.40
CA SER A 199 13.57 4.35 0.00
C SER A 199 14.30 3.10 0.49
N SER A 200 14.86 3.16 1.69
CA SER A 200 15.42 1.98 2.37
C SER A 200 14.33 1.04 2.89
N MET A 201 13.27 1.60 3.49
CA MET A 201 12.17 0.84 4.08
C MET A 201 11.19 0.28 3.04
N LEU A 202 10.86 1.08 2.02
CA LEU A 202 9.90 0.73 0.96
C LEU A 202 10.62 0.30 -0.31
N LYS A 203 11.86 -0.21 -0.20
CA LYS A 203 12.69 -0.55 -1.36
C LYS A 203 11.95 -1.53 -2.29
N GLY A 204 11.77 -1.13 -3.55
CA GLY A 204 11.05 -1.91 -4.56
C GLY A 204 9.54 -2.04 -4.37
N ALA A 205 8.95 -1.40 -3.35
CA ALA A 205 7.53 -1.48 -3.08
C ALA A 205 6.70 -0.79 -4.16
N GLN A 206 5.61 -1.44 -4.58
CA GLN A 206 4.67 -0.90 -5.53
C GLN A 206 3.70 0.07 -4.80
N LEU A 207 3.78 1.37 -5.13
CA LEU A 207 3.05 2.43 -4.44
C LEU A 207 1.67 2.67 -5.06
N SER A 208 1.57 2.62 -6.39
CA SER A 208 0.32 2.74 -7.15
C SER A 208 0.16 1.63 -8.19
N GLY A 209 -1.02 1.50 -8.80
CA GLY A 209 -1.31 0.47 -9.81
C GLY A 209 -1.19 -0.98 -9.33
N GLY A 210 -1.76 -1.35 -8.17
CA GLY A 210 -1.81 -2.75 -7.70
C GLY A 210 -0.47 -3.32 -7.24
N SER A 211 -0.38 -4.63 -6.95
CA SER A 211 0.91 -5.28 -6.62
C SER A 211 1.78 -5.62 -7.83
N ARG A 212 1.18 -5.73 -9.02
CA ARG A 212 1.79 -6.32 -10.22
C ARG A 212 2.27 -7.76 -10.06
N ALA A 213 1.83 -8.46 -9.00
CA ALA A 213 2.31 -9.81 -8.72
C ALA A 213 1.88 -10.84 -9.78
N VAL A 214 0.68 -10.69 -10.35
CA VAL A 214 0.22 -11.53 -11.47
C VAL A 214 0.98 -11.21 -12.75
N GLU A 215 1.20 -9.93 -13.05
CA GLU A 215 1.96 -9.47 -14.22
C GLU A 215 3.41 -9.95 -14.19
N LEU A 216 4.03 -9.96 -13.01
CA LEU A 216 5.39 -10.48 -12.79
C LEU A 216 5.46 -12.03 -12.70
N GLY A 217 4.33 -12.73 -12.81
CA GLY A 217 4.29 -14.19 -12.68
C GLY A 217 4.61 -14.72 -11.28
N LEU A 218 4.55 -13.88 -10.23
CA LEU A 218 4.78 -14.30 -8.85
C LEU A 218 3.64 -15.19 -8.34
N ILE A 219 2.42 -14.95 -8.82
CA ILE A 219 1.24 -15.73 -8.50
C ILE A 219 0.29 -15.73 -9.69
N THR A 220 -0.48 -16.80 -9.87
CA THR A 220 -1.52 -16.83 -10.91
C THR A 220 -2.77 -16.09 -10.45
N LEU A 221 -3.63 -15.68 -11.39
CA LEU A 221 -4.92 -15.06 -11.06
C LEU A 221 -5.79 -16.00 -10.19
N LYS A 222 -5.81 -17.30 -10.50
CA LYS A 222 -6.49 -18.34 -9.68
C LYS A 222 -5.84 -18.47 -8.30
N GLY A 223 -4.51 -18.44 -8.22
CA GLY A 223 -3.76 -18.47 -6.96
C GLY A 223 -4.10 -17.27 -6.08
N THR A 224 -4.19 -16.08 -6.66
CA THR A 224 -4.56 -14.83 -5.95
C THR A 224 -5.93 -14.96 -5.31
N LYS A 225 -6.95 -15.40 -6.06
CA LYS A 225 -8.29 -15.68 -5.53
C LYS A 225 -8.29 -16.74 -4.43
N SER A 226 -7.54 -17.83 -4.64
CA SER A 226 -7.43 -18.91 -3.65
C SER A 226 -6.83 -18.39 -2.35
N LEU A 227 -5.76 -17.61 -2.41
CA LEU A 227 -5.13 -17.03 -1.24
C LEU A 227 -6.06 -16.03 -0.54
N ALA A 228 -6.79 -15.21 -1.30
CA ALA A 228 -7.77 -14.30 -0.73
C ALA A 228 -8.85 -15.05 0.07
N ASN A 229 -9.35 -16.17 -0.45
CA ASN A 229 -10.31 -17.02 0.25
C ASN A 229 -9.73 -17.66 1.51
N ILE A 230 -8.46 -18.08 1.48
CA ILE A 230 -7.78 -18.60 2.67
C ILE A 230 -7.69 -17.51 3.74
N MET A 231 -7.27 -16.30 3.38
CA MET A 231 -7.22 -15.15 4.31
C MET A 231 -8.62 -14.84 4.87
N PHE A 232 -9.66 -14.91 4.03
CA PHE A 232 -11.04 -14.73 4.49
C PHE A 232 -11.45 -15.77 5.54
N ILE A 233 -11.18 -17.05 5.29
CA ILE A 233 -11.51 -18.15 6.22
C ILE A 233 -10.75 -17.98 7.54
N LEU A 234 -9.45 -17.64 7.49
CA LEU A 234 -8.66 -17.36 8.70
C LEU A 234 -9.20 -16.13 9.46
N GLY A 235 -9.66 -15.10 8.75
CA GLY A 235 -10.38 -13.96 9.31
C GLY A 235 -11.66 -14.36 10.02
N LEU A 236 -12.47 -15.26 9.44
CA LEU A 236 -13.69 -15.77 10.08
C LEU A 236 -13.39 -16.62 11.33
N LEU A 237 -12.36 -17.46 11.30
CA LEU A 237 -11.94 -18.27 12.45
C LEU A 237 -11.47 -17.39 13.62
N THR A 238 -10.67 -16.37 13.33
CA THR A 238 -10.24 -15.40 14.34
C THR A 238 -11.39 -14.54 14.84
N ALA A 239 -12.32 -14.13 13.96
CA ALA A 239 -13.54 -13.43 14.35
C ALA A 239 -14.38 -14.26 15.33
N ALA A 240 -14.58 -15.56 15.09
CA ALA A 240 -15.28 -16.44 16.02
C ALA A 240 -14.61 -16.46 17.41
N GLY A 241 -13.27 -16.48 17.46
CA GLY A 241 -12.50 -16.37 18.69
C GLY A 241 -12.68 -15.01 19.40
N ILE A 242 -12.74 -13.91 18.64
CA ILE A 242 -13.01 -12.56 19.18
C ILE A 242 -14.41 -12.53 19.81
N LEU A 243 -15.44 -13.05 19.12
CA LEU A 243 -16.80 -13.07 19.64
C LEU A 243 -16.92 -13.90 20.92
N PHE A 244 -16.26 -15.05 20.96
CA PHE A 244 -16.21 -15.89 22.15
C PHE A 244 -15.51 -15.17 23.32
N THR A 245 -14.32 -14.61 23.09
CA THR A 245 -13.58 -13.90 24.14
C THR A 245 -14.30 -12.63 24.61
N SER A 246 -14.95 -11.89 23.71
CA SER A 246 -15.76 -10.71 24.05
C SER A 246 -16.89 -11.06 25.03
N TYR A 247 -17.58 -12.18 24.82
CA TYR A 247 -18.60 -12.67 25.75
C TYR A 247 -18.00 -13.06 27.11
N ILE A 248 -16.85 -13.77 27.12
CA ILE A 248 -16.18 -14.16 28.36
C ILE A 248 -15.69 -12.94 29.15
N ASN A 249 -15.14 -11.93 28.48
CA ASN A 249 -14.62 -10.73 29.12
C ASN A 249 -15.74 -9.89 29.75
N THR A 250 -16.85 -9.71 29.03
CA THR A 250 -17.90 -8.74 29.42
C THR A 250 -19.12 -9.36 30.10
N GLY A 251 -19.29 -10.68 30.02
CA GLY A 251 -20.52 -11.38 30.45
C GLY A 251 -21.76 -11.05 29.59
N SER A 252 -21.59 -10.35 28.47
CA SER A 252 -22.66 -9.83 27.63
C SER A 252 -22.40 -10.10 26.15
N THR A 253 -23.46 -10.27 25.37
CA THR A 253 -23.35 -10.42 23.90
C THR A 253 -23.32 -9.08 23.17
N SER A 254 -23.50 -7.95 23.87
CA SER A 254 -23.60 -6.61 23.27
C SER A 254 -22.35 -6.25 22.45
N ASN A 255 -21.16 -6.34 23.06
CA ASN A 255 -19.90 -6.02 22.37
C ASN A 255 -19.65 -6.95 21.19
N ALA A 256 -19.87 -8.25 21.37
CA ALA A 256 -19.76 -9.24 20.30
C ALA A 256 -20.71 -8.93 19.13
N TYR A 257 -21.96 -8.55 19.41
CA TYR A 257 -22.95 -8.17 18.40
C TYR A 257 -22.51 -6.95 17.59
N TYR A 258 -22.11 -5.85 18.24
CA TYR A 258 -21.68 -4.64 17.54
C TYR A 258 -20.35 -4.82 16.81
N SER A 259 -19.39 -5.54 17.41
CA SER A 259 -18.13 -5.89 16.73
C SER A 259 -18.39 -6.72 15.47
N SER A 260 -19.35 -7.66 15.50
CA SER A 260 -19.75 -8.45 14.33
C SER A 260 -20.31 -7.59 13.20
N ILE A 261 -21.17 -6.62 13.53
CA ILE A 261 -21.74 -5.70 12.53
C ILE A 261 -20.64 -4.88 11.86
N ILE A 262 -19.73 -4.31 12.66
CA ILE A 262 -18.64 -3.49 12.15
C ILE A 262 -17.67 -4.33 11.31
N ALA A 263 -17.33 -5.53 11.76
CA ALA A 263 -16.49 -6.46 11.01
C ALA A 263 -17.14 -6.85 9.67
N LEU A 264 -18.46 -7.12 9.67
CA LEU A 264 -19.21 -7.41 8.45
C LEU A 264 -19.17 -6.22 7.48
N ILE A 265 -19.39 -5.00 7.97
CA ILE A 265 -19.28 -3.78 7.15
C ILE A 265 -17.87 -3.66 6.57
N GLY A 266 -16.82 -3.87 7.38
CA GLY A 266 -15.43 -3.83 6.94
C GLY A 266 -15.12 -4.84 5.83
N VAL A 267 -15.58 -6.09 5.99
CA VAL A 267 -15.44 -7.15 4.97
C VAL A 267 -16.17 -6.79 3.68
N LEU A 268 -17.42 -6.30 3.79
CA LEU A 268 -18.21 -5.89 2.63
C LEU A 268 -17.57 -4.72 1.90
N VAL A 269 -17.09 -3.71 2.64
CA VAL A 269 -16.34 -2.59 2.08
C VAL A 269 -15.09 -3.09 1.38
N GLY A 270 -14.29 -3.95 2.02
CA GLY A 270 -13.06 -4.52 1.44
C GLY A 270 -13.31 -5.30 0.15
N TYR A 271 -14.35 -6.13 0.10
CA TYR A 271 -14.72 -6.90 -1.08
C TYR A 271 -15.28 -6.01 -2.20
N PHE A 272 -16.31 -5.22 -1.89
CA PHE A 272 -16.98 -4.35 -2.86
C PHE A 272 -16.20 -3.09 -3.21
N TYR A 273 -15.02 -2.90 -2.61
CA TYR A 273 -14.11 -1.83 -2.97
C TYR A 273 -13.77 -1.87 -4.47
N THR A 274 -13.49 -3.06 -5.00
CA THR A 274 -13.25 -3.28 -6.44
C THR A 274 -14.21 -4.27 -7.09
N ALA A 275 -14.90 -5.12 -6.32
CA ALA A 275 -15.83 -6.09 -6.87
C ALA A 275 -17.10 -5.44 -7.45
N LYS A 276 -17.62 -6.03 -8.53
CA LYS A 276 -18.99 -5.76 -9.02
C LYS A 276 -20.03 -6.32 -8.03
N PRO A 277 -21.23 -5.71 -7.96
CA PRO A 277 -21.73 -4.61 -8.79
C PRO A 277 -21.37 -3.21 -8.27
N ILE A 278 -20.88 -3.07 -7.03
CA ILE A 278 -20.77 -1.76 -6.37
C ILE A 278 -19.51 -0.98 -6.80
N ARG A 279 -18.33 -1.62 -6.77
CA ARG A 279 -17.03 -1.01 -7.11
C ARG A 279 -16.79 0.36 -6.48
N LEU A 280 -16.73 0.44 -5.15
CA LEU A 280 -16.62 1.72 -4.40
C LEU A 280 -15.45 2.60 -4.90
N SER A 281 -14.29 1.99 -5.18
CA SER A 281 -13.09 2.66 -5.74
C SER A 281 -13.33 3.36 -7.08
N SER A 282 -14.39 3.00 -7.80
CA SER A 282 -14.75 3.56 -9.11
C SER A 282 -16.01 4.43 -9.05
N ARG A 283 -16.60 4.63 -7.86
CA ARG A 283 -17.96 5.15 -7.71
C ARG A 283 -17.98 6.55 -7.10
N TYR A 284 -17.67 7.55 -7.92
CA TYR A 284 -17.92 8.97 -7.64
C TYR A 284 -17.39 9.48 -6.28
N GLY A 285 -16.17 9.08 -5.90
CA GLY A 285 -15.56 9.50 -4.64
C GLY A 285 -15.92 8.66 -3.40
N LEU A 286 -16.76 7.63 -3.55
CA LEU A 286 -17.08 6.72 -2.45
C LEU A 286 -15.89 5.87 -1.98
N GLY A 287 -14.88 5.69 -2.84
CA GLY A 287 -13.66 4.96 -2.47
C GLY A 287 -12.90 5.63 -1.33
N GLU A 288 -12.68 6.94 -1.43
CA GLU A 288 -11.99 7.74 -0.44
C GLU A 288 -12.73 7.75 0.90
N ILE A 289 -14.06 7.94 0.86
CA ILE A 289 -14.92 7.88 2.05
C ILE A 289 -14.88 6.49 2.69
N SER A 290 -14.90 5.43 1.88
CA SER A 290 -14.83 4.05 2.37
C SER A 290 -13.51 3.78 3.08
N ILE A 291 -12.38 4.26 2.54
CA ILE A 291 -11.08 4.12 3.20
C ILE A 291 -11.03 4.90 4.51
N PHE A 292 -11.51 6.15 4.53
CA PHE A 292 -11.55 6.95 5.76
C PHE A 292 -12.30 6.21 6.88
N LEU A 293 -13.50 5.70 6.58
CA LEU A 293 -14.31 5.00 7.55
C LEU A 293 -13.69 3.67 7.97
N ALA A 294 -13.23 2.85 7.01
CA ALA A 294 -12.74 1.50 7.25
C ALA A 294 -11.34 1.44 7.91
N PHE A 295 -10.54 2.49 7.80
CA PHE A 295 -9.20 2.57 8.43
C PHE A 295 -9.15 3.56 9.60
N GLY A 296 -10.25 4.24 9.90
CA GLY A 296 -10.36 5.16 11.03
C GLY A 296 -11.53 4.79 11.93
N PRO A 297 -12.62 5.59 11.97
CA PRO A 297 -13.66 5.47 12.98
C PRO A 297 -14.29 4.08 13.12
N LEU A 298 -14.59 3.38 12.02
CA LEU A 298 -15.22 2.05 12.13
C LEU A 298 -14.24 1.04 12.71
N LEU A 299 -12.98 1.09 12.28
CA LEU A 299 -11.97 0.13 12.75
C LEU A 299 -11.63 0.32 14.22
N THR A 300 -11.51 1.58 14.67
CA THR A 300 -11.26 1.88 16.08
C THR A 300 -12.45 1.52 16.96
N LEU A 301 -13.68 1.82 16.53
CA LEU A 301 -14.89 1.41 17.25
C LEU A 301 -15.03 -0.11 17.32
N GLY A 302 -14.84 -0.81 16.20
CA GLY A 302 -14.89 -2.27 16.14
C GLY A 302 -13.82 -2.93 17.01
N THR A 303 -12.63 -2.35 17.06
CA THR A 303 -11.55 -2.76 17.96
C THR A 303 -11.95 -2.55 19.41
N GLY A 304 -12.53 -1.39 19.76
CA GLY A 304 -12.98 -1.10 21.12
C GLY A 304 -13.96 -2.16 21.64
N TYR A 305 -14.99 -2.48 20.84
CA TYR A 305 -15.91 -3.57 21.16
C TYR A 305 -15.23 -4.93 21.27
N ALA A 306 -14.25 -5.22 20.41
CA ALA A 306 -13.56 -6.51 20.39
C ALA A 306 -12.68 -6.74 21.63
N ILE A 307 -12.01 -5.71 22.13
CA ILE A 307 -10.95 -5.86 23.15
C ILE A 307 -11.35 -5.42 24.55
N SER A 308 -12.40 -4.62 24.70
CA SER A 308 -12.85 -4.11 26.00
C SER A 308 -13.18 -5.23 26.99
N MET A 309 -12.80 -5.03 28.25
CA MET A 309 -13.22 -5.86 29.39
C MET A 309 -14.64 -5.51 29.87
N GLU A 310 -15.17 -4.36 29.48
CA GLU A 310 -16.48 -3.87 29.89
C GLU A 310 -17.45 -3.75 28.70
N THR A 311 -18.75 -3.81 28.98
CA THR A 311 -19.78 -3.58 27.97
C THR A 311 -19.82 -2.11 27.58
N ILE A 312 -19.63 -1.82 26.29
CA ILE A 312 -19.71 -0.45 25.77
C ILE A 312 -21.17 -0.16 25.39
N ILE A 313 -21.75 0.84 26.03
CA ILE A 313 -23.10 1.30 25.76
C ILE A 313 -23.10 2.13 24.46
N SER A 314 -24.03 1.86 23.55
CA SER A 314 -24.16 2.65 22.31
C SER A 314 -24.46 4.12 22.61
N TYR A 315 -23.81 5.04 21.89
CA TYR A 315 -23.92 6.48 22.09
C TYR A 315 -23.44 6.99 23.46
N SER A 316 -22.66 6.21 24.20
CA SER A 316 -21.92 6.69 25.36
C SER A 316 -20.74 7.57 24.94
N ASP A 317 -20.13 8.27 25.89
CA ASP A 317 -18.89 9.02 25.65
C ASP A 317 -17.78 8.11 25.11
N GLU A 318 -17.64 6.89 25.64
CA GLU A 318 -16.68 5.90 25.17
C GLU A 318 -16.93 5.51 23.71
N PHE A 319 -18.20 5.31 23.32
CA PHE A 319 -18.56 5.04 21.92
C PHE A 319 -18.09 6.16 20.98
N TYR A 320 -18.30 7.43 21.36
CA TYR A 320 -17.85 8.56 20.56
C TYR A 320 -16.33 8.74 20.58
N ASN A 321 -15.69 8.51 21.72
CA ASN A 321 -14.23 8.56 21.86
C ASN A 321 -13.57 7.58 20.90
N LEU A 322 -14.03 6.33 20.87
CA LEU A 322 -13.49 5.30 19.98
C LEU A 322 -13.62 5.68 18.49
N LEU A 323 -14.74 6.29 18.08
CA LEU A 323 -14.90 6.81 16.71
C LEU A 323 -13.90 7.94 16.42
N LEU A 324 -13.80 8.91 17.32
CA LEU A 324 -12.99 10.11 17.16
C LEU A 324 -11.49 9.81 17.17
N LEU A 325 -11.03 8.88 18.00
CA LEU A 325 -9.64 8.44 18.08
C LEU A 325 -9.13 7.87 16.75
N GLY A 326 -10.03 7.31 15.92
CA GLY A 326 -9.69 6.79 14.59
C GLY A 326 -9.64 7.85 13.49
N VAL A 327 -10.24 9.02 13.69
CA VAL A 327 -10.34 10.08 12.67
C VAL A 327 -8.98 10.51 12.12
N PRO A 328 -7.97 10.90 12.92
CA PRO A 328 -6.70 11.38 12.38
C PRO A 328 -5.99 10.29 11.55
N ILE A 329 -5.94 9.05 12.04
CA ILE A 329 -5.29 7.93 11.32
C ILE A 329 -6.04 7.58 10.04
N GLY A 330 -7.38 7.56 10.07
CA GLY A 330 -8.21 7.29 8.90
C GLY A 330 -8.05 8.34 7.80
N ILE A 331 -7.97 9.62 8.17
CA ILE A 331 -7.74 10.72 7.22
C ILE A 331 -6.35 10.59 6.57
N LEU A 332 -5.31 10.32 7.38
CA LEU A 332 -3.95 10.16 6.87
C LEU A 332 -3.82 8.93 5.95
N THR A 333 -4.49 7.82 6.29
CA THR A 333 -4.57 6.63 5.42
C THR A 333 -5.28 6.96 4.11
N THR A 334 -6.37 7.73 4.17
CA THR A 334 -7.07 8.21 2.96
C THR A 334 -6.14 9.05 2.08
N ASN A 335 -5.27 9.86 2.68
CA ASN A 335 -4.27 10.63 1.92
C ASN A 335 -3.19 9.77 1.27
N ILE A 336 -2.82 8.60 1.85
CA ILE A 336 -1.96 7.62 1.17
C ILE A 336 -2.63 7.14 -0.12
N LEU A 337 -3.90 6.70 -0.04
CA LEU A 337 -4.65 6.31 -1.24
C LEU A 337 -4.71 7.48 -2.24
N PHE A 338 -5.08 8.66 -1.74
CA PHE A 338 -5.41 9.80 -2.59
C PHE A 338 -4.21 10.32 -3.37
N ILE A 339 -3.01 10.38 -2.78
CA ILE A 339 -1.80 10.76 -3.52
C ILE A 339 -1.36 9.67 -4.52
N ASN A 340 -1.64 8.40 -4.23
CA ASN A 340 -1.33 7.28 -5.15
C ASN A 340 -2.23 7.29 -6.40
N GLN A 341 -3.38 7.95 -6.36
CA GLN A 341 -4.27 8.12 -7.52
C GLN A 341 -3.81 9.21 -8.52
N PHE A 342 -2.87 10.09 -8.13
CA PHE A 342 -2.35 11.12 -9.03
C PHE A 342 -1.58 10.56 -10.23
N PRO A 343 -0.62 9.62 -10.07
CA PRO A 343 0.00 8.96 -11.24
C PRO A 343 -1.03 8.19 -12.07
N ASP A 344 -1.96 7.49 -11.42
CA ASP A 344 -2.92 6.58 -12.07
C ASP A 344 -4.08 7.31 -12.80
N TYR A 345 -4.20 8.64 -12.66
CA TYR A 345 -5.31 9.44 -13.22
C TYR A 345 -5.63 9.17 -14.70
N THR A 346 -4.63 9.10 -15.58
CA THR A 346 -4.89 8.99 -17.02
C THR A 346 -5.42 7.60 -17.36
N SER A 347 -4.84 6.55 -16.77
CA SER A 347 -5.28 5.17 -16.96
C SER A 347 -6.64 4.92 -16.33
N ASP A 348 -6.85 5.40 -15.10
CA ASP A 348 -8.10 5.20 -14.36
C ASP A 348 -9.27 5.90 -15.06
N LYS A 349 -9.02 7.09 -15.62
CA LYS A 349 -10.00 7.79 -16.46
C LYS A 349 -10.39 7.00 -17.72
N LYS A 350 -9.42 6.35 -18.39
CA LYS A 350 -9.68 5.56 -19.61
C LYS A 350 -10.56 4.34 -19.34
N VAL A 351 -10.42 3.70 -18.18
CA VAL A 351 -11.18 2.50 -17.80
C VAL A 351 -12.43 2.79 -16.97
N GLY A 352 -12.77 4.08 -16.78
CA GLY A 352 -13.96 4.50 -16.03
C GLY A 352 -13.88 4.27 -14.52
N LYS A 353 -12.68 4.19 -13.95
CA LYS A 353 -12.44 4.16 -12.49
C LYS A 353 -12.58 5.59 -11.95
N ASN A 354 -13.82 6.02 -11.74
CA ASN A 354 -14.17 7.41 -11.43
C ASN A 354 -13.99 7.75 -9.93
N HIS A 355 -12.75 7.65 -9.44
CA HIS A 355 -12.35 8.14 -8.12
C HIS A 355 -12.25 9.67 -8.08
N LEU A 356 -12.09 10.25 -6.89
CA LEU A 356 -12.23 11.70 -6.71
C LEU A 356 -11.18 12.51 -7.49
N VAL A 357 -9.95 11.99 -7.63
CA VAL A 357 -8.91 12.64 -8.46
C VAL A 357 -9.26 12.66 -9.96
N VAL A 358 -9.95 11.64 -10.48
CA VAL A 358 -10.45 11.62 -11.87
C VAL A 358 -11.57 12.63 -12.06
N LEU A 359 -12.49 12.74 -11.10
CA LEU A 359 -13.65 13.63 -11.18
C LEU A 359 -13.27 15.11 -11.11
N LEU A 360 -12.41 15.48 -10.16
CA LEU A 360 -11.99 16.86 -9.95
C LEU A 360 -10.81 17.27 -10.83
N GLY A 361 -10.09 16.29 -11.37
CA GLY A 361 -8.80 16.49 -12.03
C GLY A 361 -7.66 16.72 -11.03
N LYS A 362 -6.43 16.43 -11.46
CA LYS A 362 -5.24 16.54 -10.59
C LYS A 362 -5.09 17.93 -9.95
N LYS A 363 -5.41 19.02 -10.67
CA LYS A 363 -5.19 20.41 -10.20
C LYS A 363 -6.02 20.76 -8.96
N ALA A 364 -7.32 20.45 -8.99
CA ALA A 364 -8.25 20.75 -7.89
C ALA A 364 -8.07 19.76 -6.72
N SER A 365 -7.77 18.49 -7.04
CA SER A 365 -7.56 17.43 -6.05
C SER A 365 -6.49 17.76 -5.01
N ARG A 366 -5.47 18.55 -5.37
CA ARG A 366 -4.45 19.00 -4.41
C ARG A 366 -5.03 19.72 -3.19
N TRP A 367 -6.14 20.44 -3.37
CA TRP A 367 -6.84 21.12 -2.29
C TRP A 367 -7.61 20.14 -1.39
N VAL A 368 -8.13 19.04 -1.92
CA VAL A 368 -8.74 17.98 -1.11
C VAL A 368 -7.69 17.31 -0.23
N TYR A 369 -6.51 17.01 -0.80
CA TYR A 369 -5.39 16.48 -0.02
C TYR A 369 -4.96 17.43 1.11
N ALA A 370 -4.88 18.74 0.82
CA ALA A 370 -4.58 19.77 1.82
C ALA A 370 -5.67 19.88 2.89
N LEU A 371 -6.95 19.83 2.49
CA LEU A 371 -8.08 19.83 3.41
C LEU A 371 -8.03 18.63 4.36
N ASN A 372 -7.76 17.43 3.85
CA ASN A 372 -7.57 16.23 4.67
C ASN A 372 -6.46 16.45 5.71
N LEU A 373 -5.31 17.00 5.33
CA LEU A 373 -4.26 17.28 6.32
C LEU A 373 -4.70 18.32 7.37
N ALA A 374 -5.42 19.36 6.96
CA ALA A 374 -5.99 20.32 7.90
C ALA A 374 -7.01 19.68 8.85
N LEU A 375 -7.86 18.78 8.35
CA LEU A 375 -8.81 18.02 9.16
C LEU A 375 -8.11 17.06 10.13
N ALA A 376 -7.00 16.43 9.73
CA ALA A 376 -6.21 15.59 10.63
C ALA A 376 -5.61 16.41 11.79
N VAL A 377 -5.11 17.62 11.50
CA VAL A 377 -4.65 18.57 12.53
C VAL A 377 -5.81 19.03 13.43
N GLY A 378 -6.95 19.39 12.83
CA GLY A 378 -8.14 19.80 13.57
C GLY A 378 -8.68 18.69 14.47
N SER A 379 -8.66 17.43 14.02
CA SER A 379 -9.08 16.30 14.84
C SER A 379 -8.12 16.05 16.01
N LEU A 380 -6.81 16.27 15.84
CA LEU A 380 -5.87 16.19 16.96
C LEU A 380 -6.17 17.23 18.03
N TYR A 381 -6.41 18.48 17.61
CA TYR A 381 -6.81 19.53 18.53
C TYR A 381 -8.10 19.18 19.26
N TYR A 382 -9.12 18.70 18.53
CA TYR A 382 -10.38 18.28 19.13
C TYR A 382 -10.19 17.16 20.16
N ILE A 383 -9.39 16.14 19.83
CA ILE A 383 -9.07 15.02 20.74
C ILE A 383 -8.33 15.52 21.99
N SER A 384 -7.40 16.48 21.81
CA SER A 384 -6.67 17.10 22.92
C SER A 384 -7.60 17.78 23.92
N GLU A 385 -8.57 18.56 23.42
CA GLU A 385 -9.49 19.35 24.25
C GLU A 385 -10.62 18.53 24.90
N ASN A 386 -11.06 17.45 24.25
CA ASN A 386 -12.30 16.75 24.63
C ASN A 386 -12.07 15.34 25.18
N ILE A 387 -10.98 14.68 24.79
CA ILE A 387 -10.69 13.29 25.20
C ILE A 387 -9.55 13.27 26.20
N THR A 388 -8.41 13.90 25.86
CA THR A 388 -7.21 13.87 26.71
C THR A 388 -7.13 15.05 27.67
N ASN A 389 -8.22 15.79 27.91
CA ASN A 389 -8.16 17.04 28.65
C ASN A 389 -7.68 16.82 30.11
N ASN A 390 -6.85 17.72 30.61
CA ASN A 390 -6.24 17.66 31.95
C ASN A 390 -5.35 16.42 32.21
N THR A 391 -4.90 15.71 31.19
CA THR A 391 -3.93 14.60 31.32
C THR A 391 -2.57 14.97 30.74
N GLN A 392 -1.53 14.19 31.02
CA GLN A 392 -0.21 14.39 30.39
C GLN A 392 -0.27 14.24 28.86
N ALA A 393 -1.17 13.39 28.35
CA ALA A 393 -1.37 13.21 26.92
C ALA A 393 -1.77 14.52 26.21
N MET A 394 -2.51 15.42 26.85
CA MET A 394 -2.85 16.75 26.31
C MET A 394 -1.60 17.54 25.91
N LEU A 395 -0.61 17.60 26.81
CA LEU A 395 0.63 18.34 26.58
C LEU A 395 1.39 17.78 25.38
N PHE A 396 1.49 16.45 25.28
CA PHE A 396 2.15 15.80 24.16
C PHE A 396 1.36 15.94 22.85
N MET A 397 0.03 15.98 22.88
CA MET A 397 -0.79 16.29 21.70
C MET A 397 -0.52 17.72 21.20
N TYR A 398 -0.41 18.71 22.09
CA TYR A 398 -0.02 20.07 21.70
C TYR A 398 1.39 20.17 21.12
N LEU A 399 2.31 19.29 21.50
CA LEU A 399 3.63 19.19 20.86
C LEU A 399 3.54 18.51 19.49
N LEU A 400 2.67 17.52 19.33
CA LEU A 400 2.47 16.80 18.07
C LEU A 400 1.79 17.67 17.00
N ILE A 401 0.84 18.53 17.39
CA ILE A 401 0.11 19.43 16.47
C ILE A 401 1.04 20.26 15.57
N PRO A 402 1.99 21.07 16.08
CA PRO A 402 2.88 21.87 15.24
C PRO A 402 3.82 21.01 14.37
N VAL A 403 4.25 19.84 14.86
CA VAL A 403 5.02 18.87 14.06
C VAL A 403 4.20 18.36 12.88
N THR A 404 2.95 17.96 13.13
CA THR A 404 1.97 17.54 12.11
C THR A 404 1.70 18.67 11.13
N MET A 405 1.56 19.92 11.59
CA MET A 405 1.38 21.09 10.71
C MET A 405 2.59 21.33 9.80
N PHE A 406 3.80 21.31 10.35
CA PHE A 406 5.03 21.53 9.57
C PHE A 406 5.24 20.45 8.51
N TYR A 407 5.05 19.18 8.89
CA TYR A 407 5.16 18.07 7.94
C TYR A 407 4.04 18.11 6.89
N SER A 408 2.82 18.47 7.28
CA SER A 408 1.70 18.68 6.36
C SER A 408 2.02 19.78 5.34
N TYR A 409 2.60 20.89 5.77
CA TYR A 409 3.05 21.96 4.86
C TYR A 409 4.09 21.46 3.86
N TYR A 410 5.06 20.64 4.29
CA TYR A 410 6.04 20.02 3.40
C TYR A 410 5.38 19.12 2.34
N LEU A 411 4.42 18.27 2.75
CA LEU A 411 3.68 17.39 1.83
C LEU A 411 2.81 18.18 0.84
N ILE A 412 2.08 19.19 1.33
CA ILE A 412 1.25 20.07 0.50
C ILE A 412 2.12 20.79 -0.52
N SER A 413 3.21 21.42 -0.08
CA SER A 413 4.13 22.15 -0.97
C SER A 413 4.67 21.25 -2.07
N GLY A 414 5.04 20.02 -1.71
CA GLY A 414 5.47 18.98 -2.65
C GLY A 414 4.42 18.60 -3.68
N LEU A 415 3.23 18.22 -3.20
CA LEU A 415 2.13 17.86 -4.09
C LEU A 415 1.77 19.03 -5.02
N PHE A 416 1.73 20.26 -4.50
CA PHE A 416 1.43 21.45 -5.29
C PHE A 416 2.43 21.70 -6.41
N LYS A 417 3.71 21.45 -6.15
CA LYS A 417 4.79 21.60 -7.13
C LYS A 417 4.85 20.43 -8.13
N TYR A 418 4.68 19.20 -7.67
CA TYR A 418 5.03 17.99 -8.44
C TYR A 418 3.84 17.14 -8.91
N TYR A 419 2.58 17.56 -8.70
CA TYR A 419 1.38 16.76 -9.08
C TYR A 419 1.29 16.30 -10.56
N LYS A 420 2.11 16.86 -11.45
CA LYS A 420 2.22 16.47 -12.88
C LYS A 420 3.55 15.78 -13.22
N SER A 421 4.49 15.70 -12.28
CA SER A 421 5.83 15.14 -12.46
C SER A 421 5.92 13.75 -11.83
N ARG A 422 6.84 12.92 -12.34
CA ARG A 422 7.22 11.66 -11.70
C ARG A 422 7.94 11.88 -10.37
N ASP A 423 8.50 13.06 -10.14
CA ASP A 423 9.11 13.48 -8.86
C ASP A 423 8.11 13.43 -7.69
N LEU A 424 6.81 13.37 -7.97
CA LEU A 424 5.77 13.21 -6.95
C LEU A 424 5.99 11.95 -6.10
N ILE A 425 6.63 10.91 -6.64
CA ILE A 425 6.94 9.67 -5.93
C ILE A 425 7.59 9.91 -4.58
N LYS A 426 8.44 10.94 -4.46
CA LYS A 426 9.05 11.35 -3.19
C LYS A 426 7.98 11.66 -2.14
N TYR A 427 6.94 12.40 -2.52
CA TYR A 427 5.85 12.79 -1.64
C TYR A 427 4.85 11.66 -1.41
N ASN A 428 4.69 10.70 -2.33
CA ASN A 428 3.97 9.44 -2.04
C ASN A 428 4.66 8.69 -0.89
N ILE A 429 5.99 8.51 -0.96
CA ILE A 429 6.79 7.87 0.10
C ILE A 429 6.69 8.64 1.41
N HIS A 430 6.87 9.97 1.38
CA HIS A 430 6.76 10.79 2.59
C HIS A 430 5.34 10.81 3.18
N THR A 431 4.28 10.65 2.39
CA THR A 431 2.91 10.52 2.91
C THR A 431 2.76 9.23 3.73
N ILE A 432 3.33 8.13 3.26
CA ILE A 432 3.36 6.86 4.00
C ILE A 432 4.18 7.01 5.29
N TYR A 433 5.37 7.60 5.21
CA TYR A 433 6.20 7.84 6.38
C TYR A 433 5.55 8.75 7.39
N PHE A 434 4.88 9.81 6.94
CA PHE A 434 4.16 10.70 7.81
C PHE A 434 3.09 9.95 8.59
N HIS A 435 2.24 9.19 7.91
CA HIS A 435 1.24 8.34 8.55
C HIS A 435 1.89 7.39 9.57
N MET A 436 2.97 6.70 9.21
CA MET A 436 3.59 5.73 10.11
C MET A 436 4.20 6.37 11.36
N ILE A 437 4.96 7.45 11.19
CA ILE A 437 5.60 8.18 12.29
C ILE A 437 4.54 8.83 13.17
N PHE A 438 3.54 9.47 12.55
CA PHE A 438 2.41 10.07 13.25
C PHE A 438 1.68 9.05 14.10
N SER A 439 1.26 7.93 13.51
CA SER A 439 0.51 6.90 14.24
C SER A 439 1.33 6.28 15.36
N PHE A 440 2.63 6.10 15.17
CA PHE A 440 3.53 5.61 16.23
C PHE A 440 3.61 6.57 17.42
N ILE A 441 3.84 7.86 17.17
CA ILE A 441 3.88 8.88 18.23
C ILE A 441 2.51 8.99 18.90
N TYR A 442 1.43 9.00 18.11
CA TYR A 442 0.06 9.07 18.59
C TYR A 442 -0.28 7.91 19.55
N MET A 443 0.12 6.67 19.21
CA MET A 443 -0.02 5.52 20.10
C MET A 443 0.74 5.70 21.42
N ILE A 444 1.97 6.22 21.38
CA ILE A 444 2.75 6.49 22.61
C ILE A 444 2.05 7.53 23.48
N ILE A 445 1.51 8.59 22.88
CA ILE A 445 0.79 9.63 23.63
C ILE A 445 -0.45 9.04 24.30
N LEU A 446 -1.24 8.24 23.56
CA LEU A 446 -2.44 7.60 24.11
C LEU A 446 -2.13 6.60 25.24
N ALA A 447 -0.96 5.95 25.21
CA ALA A 447 -0.53 5.02 26.26
C ALA A 447 -0.15 5.71 27.58
N ASN A 448 0.04 7.03 27.59
CA ASN A 448 0.42 7.80 28.78
C ASN A 448 -0.71 8.74 29.23
N PHE A 449 -1.95 8.22 29.25
CA PHE A 449 -3.17 9.00 29.51
C PHE A 449 -3.36 9.45 30.98
N GLN A 450 -2.36 9.30 31.85
CA GLN A 450 -2.46 9.59 33.30
C GLN A 450 -2.07 11.02 33.68
#